data_AF-A0A1D9P318-F1
#
_entry.id   AF-A0A1D9P318-F1
#
_cell.length_a   1.000
_cell.length_b   1.000
_cell.length_c   1.000
_cell.angle_alpha   90.00
_cell.angle_beta   90.00
_cell.angle_gamma   90.00
#
_symmetry.space_group_name_H-M   'P 1'
#
loop_
_entity.id
_entity.type
_entity.pdbx_description
1 polymer ?
#
loop_
_entity_poly.entity_id
_entity_poly.type
_entity_poly.pdbx_seq_one_letter_code
_entity_poly.pdbx_strand_id
1 'polypeptide(L)'
;MDEKVIVMLKKDENDPGVDIEIPLNISANELIYGLNMSFKLGINMDDPRECFLRASNPITLLKGEKTLEEHGIRNGTSIYTGR
;
A
#
# COMPACT_ATOMS: atom_id res chain seq x y z
N MET A 1 -2.47 -18.46 10.99
CA MET A 1 -2.78 -18.15 9.59
C MET A 1 -2.43 -16.69 9.41
N ASP A 2 -1.54 -16.35 8.48
CA ASP A 2 -1.29 -14.95 8.14
C ASP A 2 -2.59 -14.35 7.60
N GLU A 3 -3.15 -13.36 8.30
CA GLU A 3 -4.38 -12.71 7.88
C GLU A 3 -4.11 -11.89 6.62
N LYS A 4 -4.91 -12.13 5.58
CA LYS A 4 -4.80 -11.47 4.29
C LYS A 4 -6.07 -10.69 3.99
N VAL A 5 -5.90 -9.63 3.21
CA VAL A 5 -7.00 -8.77 2.77
C VAL A 5 -6.88 -8.47 1.29
N ILE A 6 -8.03 -8.24 0.66
CA ILE A 6 -8.12 -7.77 -0.72
C ILE A 6 -8.27 -6.25 -0.70
N VAL A 7 -7.32 -5.56 -1.32
CA VAL A 7 -7.30 -4.10 -1.45
C VAL A 7 -7.31 -3.71 -2.93
N MET A 8 -7.77 -2.50 -3.21
CA MET A 8 -7.79 -1.96 -4.57
C MET A 8 -6.58 -1.04 -4.77
N LEU A 9 -5.65 -1.45 -5.63
CA LEU A 9 -4.51 -0.63 -6.02
C LEU A 9 -4.89 0.31 -7.17
N LYS A 10 -4.70 1.61 -6.98
CA LYS A 10 -5.06 2.66 -7.94
C LYS A 10 -3.88 3.57 -8.23
N LYS A 11 -3.84 4.12 -9.44
CA LYS A 11 -2.94 5.25 -9.73
C LYS A 11 -3.46 6.54 -9.10
N ASP A 12 -4.73 6.85 -9.30
CA ASP A 12 -5.43 8.02 -8.77
C ASP A 12 -6.93 7.72 -8.56
N GLU A 13 -7.71 8.72 -8.15
CA GLU A 13 -9.14 8.58 -7.85
C GLU A 13 -9.98 8.11 -9.05
N ASN A 14 -9.56 8.44 -10.28
CA ASN A 14 -10.27 8.08 -11.51
C ASN A 14 -9.84 6.72 -12.07
N ASP A 15 -8.80 6.13 -11.50
CA ASP A 15 -8.31 4.82 -11.92
C ASP A 15 -9.27 3.73 -11.43
N PRO A 16 -9.74 2.83 -12.33
CA PRO A 16 -10.63 1.73 -11.94
C PRO A 16 -9.97 0.78 -10.93
N GLY A 17 -8.64 0.75 -10.88
CA GLY A 17 -7.85 -0.03 -9.95
C GLY A 17 -7.74 -1.51 -10.33
N VAL A 18 -6.88 -2.20 -9.58
CA VAL A 18 -6.74 -3.65 -9.61
C VAL A 18 -6.82 -4.19 -8.20
N ASP A 19 -7.61 -5.24 -8.01
CA ASP A 19 -7.68 -5.94 -6.72
C ASP A 19 -6.41 -6.79 -6.52
N ILE A 20 -5.78 -6.63 -5.35
CA ILE A 20 -4.61 -7.40 -4.94
C ILE A 20 -4.83 -7.99 -3.55
N GLU A 21 -4.38 -9.23 -3.37
CA GLU A 21 -4.36 -9.88 -2.06
C GLU A 21 -3.02 -9.59 -1.38
N ILE A 22 -3.05 -9.04 -0.17
CA ILE A 22 -1.85 -8.71 0.60
C ILE A 22 -1.95 -9.24 2.05
N PRO A 23 -0.83 -9.64 2.66
CA PRO A 23 -0.80 -10.01 4.07
C PRO A 23 -0.84 -8.77 4.97
N LEU A 24 -1.52 -8.85 6.12
CA LEU A 24 -1.63 -7.72 7.06
C LEU A 24 -0.41 -7.57 7.99
N ASN A 25 0.38 -8.63 8.17
CA ASN A 25 1.50 -8.68 9.11
C ASN A 25 2.85 -8.17 8.55
N ILE A 26 2.85 -7.61 7.34
CA ILE A 26 4.03 -6.93 6.78
C ILE A 26 3.98 -5.44 7.11
N SER A 27 5.15 -4.81 7.14
CA SER A 27 5.28 -3.36 7.27
C SER A 27 4.78 -2.63 6.01
N ALA A 28 4.46 -1.34 6.18
CA ALA A 28 4.17 -0.48 5.04
C ALA A 28 5.35 -0.41 4.05
N ASN A 29 6.60 -0.38 4.54
CA ASN A 29 7.79 -0.39 3.69
C ASN A 29 7.92 -1.68 2.85
N GLU A 30 7.63 -2.84 3.44
CA GLU A 30 7.63 -4.11 2.70
C GLU A 30 6.56 -4.15 1.61
N LEU A 31 5.36 -3.62 1.89
CA LEU A 31 4.32 -3.46 0.87
C LEU A 31 4.79 -2.54 -0.26
N ILE A 32 5.33 -1.35 0.08
CA ILE A 32 5.82 -0.38 -0.91
C ILE A 32 6.92 -1.01 -1.76
N TYR A 33 7.87 -1.73 -1.15
CA TYR A 33 8.94 -2.42 -1.85
C TYR A 33 8.38 -3.44 -2.86
N GLY A 34 7.46 -4.31 -2.42
CA GLY A 34 6.85 -5.33 -3.27
C GLY A 34 6.09 -4.74 -4.45
N LEU A 35 5.30 -3.68 -4.21
CA LEU A 35 4.56 -2.97 -5.26
C LEU A 35 5.49 -2.23 -6.22
N ASN A 36 6.51 -1.56 -5.70
CA ASN A 36 7.48 -0.83 -6.50
C ASN A 36 8.23 -1.76 -7.46
N MET A 37 8.65 -2.94 -7.00
CA MET A 37 9.29 -3.95 -7.84
C MET A 37 8.33 -4.59 -8.85
N SER A 38 7.10 -4.92 -8.43
CA SER A 38 6.13 -5.63 -9.28
C SER A 38 5.54 -4.75 -10.38
N PHE A 39 5.25 -3.48 -10.07
CA PHE A 39 4.61 -2.52 -10.98
C PHE A 39 5.59 -1.48 -11.54
N LYS A 40 6.89 -1.55 -11.19
CA LYS A 40 7.93 -0.61 -11.63
C LYS A 40 7.54 0.85 -11.36
N LEU A 41 7.10 1.13 -10.13
CA LEU A 41 6.56 2.45 -9.74
C LEU A 41 7.62 3.56 -9.72
N GLY A 42 8.91 3.20 -9.63
CA GLY A 42 10.02 4.16 -9.61
C GLY A 42 10.15 4.91 -8.28
N ILE A 43 9.61 4.36 -7.19
CA ILE A 43 9.74 4.93 -5.85
C ILE A 43 11.17 4.71 -5.36
N ASN A 44 11.82 5.79 -4.92
CA ASN A 44 13.13 5.71 -4.28
C ASN A 44 12.99 5.21 -2.84
N MET A 45 13.33 3.94 -2.60
CA MET A 45 13.22 3.31 -1.27
C MET A 45 14.26 3.84 -0.27
N ASP A 46 15.35 4.45 -0.76
CA ASP A 46 16.42 5.01 0.08
C ASP A 46 16.10 6.44 0.58
N ASP A 47 15.08 7.10 0.00
CA ASP A 47 14.60 8.41 0.47
C ASP A 47 13.25 8.25 1.23
N PRO A 48 13.25 8.35 2.57
CA PRO A 48 12.03 8.24 3.37
C PRO A 48 10.93 9.27 3.04
N ARG A 49 11.28 10.38 2.37
CA ARG A 49 10.32 11.39 1.92
C ARG A 49 9.57 10.94 0.66
N GLU A 50 10.15 9.98 -0.07
CA GLU A 50 9.61 9.43 -1.30
C GLU A 50 8.94 8.06 -1.08
N CYS A 51 9.31 7.34 -0.02
CA CYS A 51 8.81 6.03 0.34
C CYS A 51 7.51 6.10 1.16
N PHE A 52 6.41 6.43 0.50
CA PHE A 52 5.07 6.37 1.09
C PHE A 52 3.98 6.05 0.06
N LEU A 53 2.85 5.54 0.53
CA LEU A 53 1.62 5.41 -0.24
C LEU A 53 0.45 6.03 0.54
N ARG A 54 -0.57 6.48 -0.18
CA ARG A 54 -1.83 6.94 0.43
C ARG A 54 -2.83 5.81 0.41
N ALA A 55 -3.65 5.71 1.45
CA ALA A 55 -4.79 4.80 1.46
C ALA A 55 -6.07 5.55 1.84
N SER A 56 -7.22 5.06 1.35
CA SER A 56 -8.56 5.50 1.73
C SER A 56 -9.40 4.34 2.25
N ASN A 57 -10.33 4.64 3.16
CA ASN A 57 -11.14 3.65 3.89
C ASN A 57 -10.32 2.61 4.69
N PRO A 58 -9.52 3.02 5.69
CA PRO A 58 -9.42 4.37 6.27
C PRO A 58 -8.44 5.30 5.54
N ILE A 59 -8.58 6.61 5.75
CA ILE A 59 -7.60 7.60 5.28
C ILE A 59 -6.34 7.47 6.13
N THR A 60 -5.26 6.96 5.54
CA THR A 60 -3.98 6.76 6.23
C THR A 60 -2.80 6.89 5.27
N LEU A 61 -1.65 7.28 5.82
CA LEU A 61 -0.39 7.35 5.08
C LEU A 61 0.43 6.10 5.43
N LEU A 62 0.61 5.22 4.45
CA LEU A 62 1.42 4.01 4.59
C LEU A 62 2.89 4.36 4.43
N LYS A 63 3.67 4.22 5.50
CA LYS A 63 5.14 4.34 5.49
C LYS A 63 5.77 3.70 6.73
N GLY A 64 7.03 3.32 6.63
CA GLY A 64 7.82 2.84 7.77
C GLY A 64 7.52 1.39 8.17
N GLU A 65 7.98 1.03 9.37
CA GLU A 65 8.01 -0.34 9.88
C GLU A 65 6.70 -0.81 10.53
N LYS A 66 5.73 0.10 10.66
CA LYS A 66 4.42 -0.23 11.23
C LYS A 66 3.65 -1.14 10.27
N THR A 67 3.03 -2.19 10.80
CA THR A 67 2.32 -3.21 10.01
C THR A 67 1.06 -2.64 9.35
N LEU A 68 0.56 -3.31 8.30
CA LEU A 68 -0.69 -2.91 7.65
C LEU A 68 -1.90 -3.03 8.57
N GLU A 69 -1.90 -4.05 9.44
CA GLU A 69 -2.91 -4.20 10.50
C GLU A 69 -2.97 -2.97 11.40
N GLU A 70 -1.82 -2.51 11.90
CA GLU A 70 -1.78 -1.36 12.81
C GLU A 70 -2.13 -0.03 12.09
N HIS A 71 -2.02 0.02 10.75
CA HIS A 71 -2.54 1.13 9.93
C HIS A 71 -4.07 1.06 9.71
N GLY A 72 -4.71 -0.04 10.12
CA GLY A 72 -6.15 -0.28 9.96
C GLY A 72 -6.54 -0.69 8.54
N ILE A 73 -5.60 -1.24 7.76
CA ILE A 73 -5.88 -1.75 6.42
C ILE A 73 -6.81 -2.96 6.51
N ARG A 74 -7.80 -3.00 5.62
CA ARG A 74 -8.86 -4.01 5.62
C ARG A 74 -9.36 -4.25 4.21
N ASN A 75 -10.22 -5.26 4.06
CA ASN A 75 -10.87 -5.54 2.78
C ASN A 75 -11.56 -4.29 2.22
N GLY A 76 -11.32 -4.02 0.93
CA GLY A 76 -11.88 -2.87 0.23
C GLY A 76 -11.16 -1.53 0.46
N THR A 77 -10.08 -1.50 1.26
CA THR A 77 -9.21 -0.32 1.31
C THR A 77 -8.64 -0.03 -0.08
N SER A 78 -8.63 1.25 -0.49
CA SER A 78 -7.97 1.66 -1.73
C SER A 78 -6.59 2.22 -1.43
N ILE A 79 -5.57 1.79 -2.16
CA ILE A 79 -4.17 2.24 -2.03
C ILE A 79 -3.77 2.96 -3.32
N TYR A 80 -3.20 4.15 -3.19
CA TYR A 80 -2.90 5.03 -4.32
C TYR A 80 -1.39 5.17 -4.53
N THR A 81 -0.93 4.91 -5.76
CA THR A 81 0.49 4.98 -6.16
C THR A 81 0.89 6.29 -6.83
N GLY A 82 -0.06 7.00 -7.44
CA GLY A 82 0.15 8.36 -7.94
C GLY A 82 0.33 9.32 -6.78
N ARG A 83 1.29 10.25 -6.91
CA ARG A 83 1.50 11.35 -5.98
C ARG A 83 0.52 12.49 -6.28
#